data_AF-A0A351ZAV7-F1
#
_entry.id   AF-A0A351ZAV7-F1
#
_cell.length_a   1.000
_cell.length_b   1.000
_cell.length_c   1.000
_cell.angle_alpha   90.00
_cell.angle_beta   90.00
_cell.angle_gamma   90.00
#
_symmetry.space_group_name_H-M   'P 1'
#
loop_
_entity.id
_entity.type
_entity.pdbx_description
1 polymer ?
#
loop_
_entity_poly.entity_id
_entity_poly.type
_entity_poly.pdbx_seq_one_letter_code
_entity_poly.pdbx_strand_id
1 'polypeptide(L)'
;MAGKTDKVPGKKVRCPGGYLAFVPDPLPPELNWTPKLVAALSDADRLIGRLAGEGGKLPNPHLLMRPFVAREAVLSSRIEGTKATLGELLADAAGASVERSPHDLREVANYVVALEHGIHRLEKLPLSLRLIREIHGKLMAGVRGNVATPGEFRRSQNWIGQAGSTPATATYIPPPPVEMTACLDHLEKFLHETVL
;
A
#
# COMPACT_ATOMS: atom_id res chain seq x y z
N MET A 1 -40.70 -4.92 2.02
CA MET A 1 -40.10 -4.26 0.84
C MET A 1 -39.59 -2.89 1.24
N ALA A 2 -38.28 -2.74 1.33
CA ALA A 2 -37.54 -1.48 1.20
C ALA A 2 -36.15 -1.92 0.75
N GLY A 3 -35.81 -1.69 -0.51
CA GLY A 3 -34.48 -2.02 -1.03
C GLY A 3 -33.47 -1.18 -0.25
N LYS A 4 -32.56 -1.84 0.48
CA LYS A 4 -31.33 -1.22 0.95
C LYS A 4 -30.64 -0.68 -0.31
N THR A 5 -30.70 0.61 -0.51
CA THR A 5 -29.83 1.26 -1.49
C THR A 5 -28.42 1.12 -0.92
N ASP A 6 -27.61 0.28 -1.56
CA ASP A 6 -26.18 0.16 -1.28
C ASP A 6 -25.52 1.51 -1.61
N LYS A 7 -25.63 2.44 -0.67
CA LYS A 7 -24.96 3.74 -0.75
C LYS A 7 -23.48 3.46 -0.51
N VAL A 8 -22.67 3.63 -1.55
CA VAL A 8 -21.20 3.59 -1.44
C VAL A 8 -20.78 4.58 -0.35
N PRO A 9 -19.97 4.18 0.66
CA PRO A 9 -19.62 5.02 1.79
C PRO A 9 -18.74 6.20 1.33
N GLY A 10 -19.38 7.35 1.18
CA GLY A 10 -18.77 8.58 0.69
C GLY A 10 -19.72 9.48 -0.08
N LYS A 11 -19.14 10.51 -0.69
CA LYS A 11 -19.84 11.55 -1.45
C LYS A 11 -19.06 11.95 -2.70
N LYS A 12 -19.77 12.36 -3.75
CA LYS A 12 -19.17 13.00 -4.92
C LYS A 12 -19.08 14.51 -4.69
N VAL A 13 -17.91 15.09 -4.92
CA VAL A 13 -17.67 16.54 -4.85
C VAL A 13 -17.35 17.08 -6.24
N ARG A 14 -17.90 18.25 -6.58
CA ARG A 14 -17.61 18.92 -7.84
C ARG A 14 -16.31 19.69 -7.74
N CYS A 15 -15.37 19.40 -8.63
CA CYS A 15 -14.08 20.09 -8.69
C CYS A 15 -14.12 21.28 -9.66
N PRO A 16 -13.21 22.26 -9.53
CA PRO A 16 -13.14 23.42 -10.43
C PRO A 16 -13.02 23.09 -11.92
N GLY A 17 -12.47 21.91 -12.27
CA GLY A 17 -12.37 21.42 -13.65
C GLY A 17 -13.64 20.75 -14.20
N GLY A 18 -14.79 20.88 -13.53
CA GLY A 18 -16.09 20.38 -14.01
C GLY A 18 -16.35 18.88 -13.80
N TYR A 19 -15.34 18.11 -13.38
CA TYR A 19 -15.46 16.68 -13.05
C TYR A 19 -15.90 16.45 -11.59
N LEU A 20 -16.35 15.22 -11.31
CA LEU A 20 -16.75 14.78 -9.97
C LEU A 20 -15.68 13.87 -9.37
N ALA A 21 -15.11 14.27 -8.23
CA ALA A 21 -14.23 13.44 -7.43
C ALA A 21 -15.02 12.71 -6.33
N PHE A 22 -14.57 11.53 -5.93
CA PHE A 22 -15.16 10.78 -4.81
C PHE A 22 -14.37 11.02 -3.53
N VAL A 23 -15.07 11.42 -2.48
CA VAL A 23 -14.54 11.59 -1.12
C VAL A 23 -15.17 10.49 -0.25
N PRO A 24 -14.37 9.56 0.30
CA PRO A 24 -14.91 8.50 1.15
C PRO A 24 -15.46 9.07 2.45
N ASP A 25 -16.38 8.34 3.08
CA ASP A 25 -16.78 8.63 4.46
C ASP A 25 -15.57 8.52 5.40
N PRO A 26 -15.52 9.28 6.50
CA PRO A 26 -14.41 9.25 7.44
C PRO A 26 -14.25 7.87 8.09
N LEU A 27 -13.02 7.55 8.51
CA LEU A 27 -12.71 6.36 9.31
C LEU A 27 -13.01 6.63 10.80
N PRO A 28 -13.36 5.61 11.59
CA PRO A 28 -13.61 4.22 11.22
C PRO A 28 -14.94 4.00 10.48
N PRO A 29 -15.04 2.99 9.59
CA PRO A 29 -16.31 2.60 9.03
C PRO A 29 -17.13 1.81 10.06
N GLU A 30 -18.46 1.90 9.99
CA GLU A 30 -19.33 1.00 10.75
C GLU A 30 -19.21 -0.43 10.19
N LEU A 31 -18.78 -1.37 11.03
CA LEU A 31 -18.65 -2.78 10.66
C LEU A 31 -19.88 -3.59 11.08
N ASN A 32 -20.48 -4.29 10.13
CA ASN A 32 -21.48 -5.31 10.44
C ASN A 32 -20.80 -6.64 10.76
N TRP A 33 -20.69 -6.97 12.05
CA TRP A 33 -20.08 -8.19 12.58
C TRP A 33 -20.93 -9.44 12.30
N THR A 34 -20.96 -9.85 11.03
CA THR A 34 -21.63 -11.09 10.62
C THR A 34 -20.89 -12.32 11.15
N PRO A 35 -21.57 -13.46 11.37
CA PRO A 35 -20.91 -14.71 11.77
C PRO A 35 -19.78 -15.13 10.83
N LYS A 36 -19.93 -14.87 9.51
CA LYS A 36 -18.90 -15.15 8.52
C LYS A 36 -17.64 -14.29 8.71
N LEU A 37 -17.82 -12.99 8.99
CA LEU A 37 -16.70 -12.07 9.24
C LEU A 37 -15.97 -12.46 10.53
N VAL A 38 -16.71 -12.76 11.59
CA VAL A 38 -16.14 -13.19 12.88
C VAL A 38 -15.37 -14.50 12.73
N ALA A 39 -15.91 -15.48 12.00
CA ALA A 39 -15.21 -16.74 11.73
C ALA A 39 -13.92 -16.52 10.93
N ALA A 40 -13.95 -15.68 9.89
CA ALA A 40 -12.77 -15.35 9.10
C ALA A 40 -11.69 -14.63 9.93
N LEU A 41 -12.09 -13.71 10.81
CA LEU A 41 -11.17 -13.05 11.75
C LEU A 41 -10.53 -14.06 12.70
N SER A 42 -11.35 -14.93 13.31
CA SER A 42 -10.85 -15.96 14.23
C SER A 42 -9.86 -16.92 13.55
N ASP A 43 -10.12 -17.30 12.30
CA ASP A 43 -9.20 -18.13 11.53
C ASP A 43 -7.89 -17.41 11.19
N ALA A 44 -7.96 -16.12 10.83
CA ALA A 44 -6.79 -15.30 10.57
C ALA A 44 -5.91 -15.17 11.83
N ASP A 45 -6.51 -14.84 12.98
CA ASP A 45 -5.80 -14.71 14.27
C ASP A 45 -5.11 -16.02 14.66
N ARG A 46 -5.80 -17.16 14.48
CA ARG A 46 -5.23 -18.48 14.75
C ARG A 46 -4.02 -18.77 13.86
N LEU A 47 -4.09 -18.43 12.58
CA LEU A 47 -2.99 -18.67 11.62
C LEU A 47 -1.79 -17.74 11.89
N ILE A 48 -2.04 -16.47 12.20
CA ILE A 48 -1.00 -15.50 12.58
C ILE A 48 -0.34 -15.93 13.88
N GLY A 49 -1.12 -16.32 14.90
CA GLY A 49 -0.60 -16.82 16.16
C GLY A 49 0.24 -18.09 15.99
N ARG A 50 -0.19 -19.01 15.12
CA ARG A 50 0.61 -20.19 14.76
C ARG A 50 1.94 -19.81 14.09
N LEU A 51 1.92 -18.87 13.14
CA LEU A 51 3.13 -18.39 12.48
C LEU A 51 4.10 -17.75 13.49
N ALA A 52 3.61 -16.90 14.39
CA ALA A 52 4.42 -16.30 15.45
C ALA A 52 5.01 -17.36 16.39
N GLY A 53 4.21 -18.37 16.77
CA GLY A 53 4.64 -19.47 17.61
C GLY A 53 5.72 -20.35 16.97
N GLU A 54 5.61 -20.68 15.68
CA GLU A 54 6.65 -21.45 14.98
C GLU A 54 7.88 -20.60 14.68
N GLY A 55 7.71 -19.33 14.28
CA GLY A 55 8.81 -18.40 14.01
C GLY A 55 9.68 -18.18 15.25
N GLY A 56 9.08 -18.08 16.43
CA GLY A 56 9.81 -17.92 17.70
C GLY A 56 10.66 -19.13 18.11
N LYS A 57 10.45 -20.32 17.51
CA LYS A 57 11.27 -21.51 17.78
C LYS A 57 12.55 -21.56 16.95
N LEU A 58 12.66 -20.74 15.90
CA LEU A 58 13.82 -20.75 15.02
C LEU A 58 15.00 -20.05 15.71
N PRO A 59 16.22 -20.66 15.71
CA PRO A 59 17.41 -20.02 16.27
C PRO A 59 17.74 -18.67 15.64
N ASN A 60 17.42 -18.50 14.35
CA ASN A 60 17.55 -17.24 13.63
C ASN A 60 16.43 -17.07 12.59
N PRO A 61 15.29 -16.45 12.96
CA PRO A 61 14.17 -16.23 12.05
C PRO A 61 14.53 -15.36 10.83
N HIS A 62 15.53 -14.48 10.96
CA HIS A 62 15.93 -13.55 9.90
C HIS A 62 16.45 -14.26 8.64
N LEU A 63 16.93 -15.51 8.77
CA LEU A 63 17.34 -16.34 7.63
C LEU A 63 16.20 -16.60 6.65
N LEU A 64 14.97 -16.71 7.16
CA LEU A 64 13.78 -16.94 6.33
C LEU A 64 13.11 -15.63 5.92
N MET A 65 13.19 -14.59 6.77
CA MET A 65 12.51 -13.32 6.51
C MET A 65 12.97 -12.65 5.22
N ARG A 66 14.28 -12.62 4.94
CA ARG A 66 14.81 -11.97 3.73
C ARG A 66 14.27 -12.57 2.43
N PRO A 67 14.32 -13.90 2.21
CA PRO A 67 13.67 -14.52 1.06
C PRO A 67 12.15 -14.25 0.96
N PHE A 68 11.43 -14.20 2.08
CA PHE A 68 10.00 -13.88 2.07
C PHE A 68 9.73 -12.42 1.67
N VAL A 69 10.51 -11.48 2.19
CA VAL A 69 10.43 -10.06 1.81
C VAL A 69 10.74 -9.87 0.33
N ALA A 70 11.80 -10.52 -0.17
CA ALA A 70 12.15 -10.48 -1.59
C ALA A 70 11.05 -11.08 -2.48
N ARG A 71 10.45 -12.20 -2.05
CA ARG A 71 9.32 -12.81 -2.76
C ARG A 71 8.09 -11.90 -2.78
N GLU A 72 7.76 -11.29 -1.65
CA GLU A 72 6.65 -10.35 -1.54
C GLU A 72 6.87 -9.12 -2.44
N ALA A 73 8.09 -8.55 -2.43
CA ALA A 73 8.46 -7.46 -3.32
C ALA A 73 8.23 -7.81 -4.80
N VAL A 74 8.68 -8.99 -5.23
CA VAL A 74 8.48 -9.47 -6.61
C VAL A 74 6.99 -9.62 -6.94
N LEU A 75 6.20 -10.18 -6.03
CA LEU A 75 4.76 -10.41 -6.25
C LEU A 75 3.98 -9.08 -6.27
N SER A 76 4.28 -8.17 -5.36
CA SER A 76 3.66 -6.85 -5.26
C SER A 76 3.99 -6.00 -6.48
N SER A 77 5.26 -5.89 -6.87
CA SER A 77 5.68 -5.15 -8.07
C SER A 77 5.11 -5.74 -9.38
N ARG A 78 4.78 -7.04 -9.40
CA ARG A 78 4.13 -7.68 -10.57
C ARG A 78 2.70 -7.19 -10.78
N ILE A 79 1.99 -6.83 -9.72
CA ILE A 79 0.65 -6.22 -9.82
C ILE A 79 0.74 -4.88 -10.56
N GLU A 80 1.82 -4.13 -10.32
CA GLU A 80 2.14 -2.87 -10.98
C GLU A 80 2.76 -3.04 -12.40
N GLY A 81 2.87 -4.28 -12.89
CA GLY A 81 3.36 -4.59 -14.24
C GLY A 81 4.88 -4.82 -14.35
N THR A 82 5.59 -4.89 -13.23
CA THR A 82 7.03 -5.21 -13.20
C THR A 82 7.25 -6.67 -13.59
N LYS A 83 8.26 -6.95 -14.42
CA LYS A 83 8.56 -8.31 -14.88
C LYS A 83 9.87 -8.80 -14.28
N ALA A 84 9.90 -9.08 -12.98
CA ALA A 84 11.07 -9.69 -12.32
C ALA A 84 10.72 -11.02 -11.66
N THR A 85 11.75 -11.85 -11.41
CA THR A 85 11.64 -13.08 -10.62
C THR A 85 12.52 -13.01 -9.38
N LEU A 86 12.22 -13.85 -8.39
CA LEU A 86 13.03 -13.95 -7.17
C LEU A 86 14.46 -14.39 -7.48
N GLY A 87 14.65 -15.34 -8.40
CA GLY A 87 15.98 -15.82 -8.80
C GLY A 87 16.83 -14.71 -9.41
N GLU A 88 16.23 -13.88 -10.28
CA GLU A 88 16.93 -12.74 -10.90
C GLU A 88 17.32 -11.68 -9.87
N LEU A 89 16.44 -11.36 -8.92
CA LEU A 89 16.74 -10.42 -7.84
C LEU A 89 17.88 -10.93 -6.96
N LEU A 90 17.87 -12.23 -6.60
CA LEU A 90 18.92 -12.82 -5.78
C LEU A 90 20.26 -12.92 -6.53
N ALA A 91 20.22 -13.21 -7.83
CA ALA A 91 21.39 -13.24 -8.69
C ALA A 91 22.02 -11.85 -8.82
N ASP A 92 21.21 -10.82 -9.08
CA ASP A 92 21.65 -9.42 -9.13
C ASP A 92 22.25 -8.96 -7.80
N ALA A 93 21.59 -9.27 -6.67
CA ALA A 93 22.11 -8.96 -5.33
C ALA A 93 23.44 -9.67 -5.02
N ALA A 94 23.71 -10.82 -5.66
CA ALA A 94 24.98 -11.54 -5.56
C ALA A 94 26.04 -11.06 -6.57
N GLY A 95 25.75 -10.04 -7.37
CA GLY A 95 26.64 -9.49 -8.40
C GLY A 95 26.71 -10.32 -9.68
N ALA A 96 25.78 -11.25 -9.88
CA ALA A 96 25.68 -11.99 -11.14
C ALA A 96 24.95 -11.17 -12.20
N SER A 97 25.41 -11.29 -13.46
CA SER A 97 24.73 -10.67 -14.60
C SER A 97 23.40 -11.39 -14.86
N VAL A 98 22.33 -10.62 -15.00
CA VAL A 98 20.98 -11.10 -15.35
C VAL A 98 20.46 -10.34 -16.55
N GLU A 99 19.83 -11.06 -17.49
CA GLU A 99 19.18 -10.49 -18.68
C GLU A 99 17.80 -9.90 -18.35
N ARG A 100 17.77 -9.01 -17.35
CA ARG A 100 16.56 -8.35 -16.89
C ARG A 100 16.71 -6.84 -17.02
N SER A 101 15.59 -6.16 -17.27
CA SER A 101 15.55 -4.70 -17.23
C SER A 101 16.10 -4.20 -15.88
N PRO A 102 17.18 -3.40 -15.88
CA PRO A 102 17.72 -2.82 -14.64
C PRO A 102 16.69 -1.95 -13.91
N HIS A 103 15.71 -1.42 -14.66
CA HIS A 103 14.61 -0.65 -14.13
C HIS A 103 13.64 -1.51 -13.32
N ASP A 104 13.25 -2.68 -13.84
CA ASP A 104 12.38 -3.63 -13.14
C ASP A 104 13.06 -4.18 -11.88
N LEU A 105 14.35 -4.51 -11.96
CA LEU A 105 15.12 -4.97 -10.80
C LEU A 105 15.19 -3.89 -9.73
N ARG A 106 15.41 -2.63 -10.13
CA ARG A 106 15.45 -1.50 -9.20
C ARG A 106 14.12 -1.25 -8.50
N GLU A 107 12.99 -1.39 -9.19
CA GLU A 107 11.66 -1.25 -8.55
C GLU A 107 11.44 -2.29 -7.45
N VAL A 108 11.82 -3.55 -7.71
CA VAL A 108 11.73 -4.61 -6.70
C VAL A 108 12.74 -4.38 -5.56
N ALA A 109 13.98 -3.99 -5.88
CA ALA A 109 15.00 -3.70 -4.87
C ALA A 109 14.58 -2.53 -3.96
N ASN A 110 14.01 -1.47 -4.53
CA ASN A 110 13.47 -0.34 -3.78
C ASN A 110 12.36 -0.76 -2.81
N TYR A 111 11.51 -1.72 -3.19
CA TYR A 111 10.48 -2.25 -2.31
C TYR A 111 11.09 -2.90 -1.06
N VAL A 112 12.09 -3.77 -1.26
CA VAL A 112 12.81 -4.42 -0.14
C VAL A 112 13.41 -3.37 0.80
N VAL A 113 14.13 -2.38 0.23
CA VAL A 113 14.75 -1.29 0.99
C VAL A 113 13.71 -0.44 1.73
N ALA A 114 12.57 -0.15 1.10
CA ALA A 114 11.50 0.65 1.69
C ALA A 114 10.82 -0.08 2.86
N LEU A 115 10.55 -1.38 2.71
CA LEU A 115 9.95 -2.21 3.76
C LEU A 115 10.89 -2.35 4.96
N GLU A 116 12.16 -2.70 4.72
CA GLU A 116 13.15 -2.84 5.80
C GLU A 116 13.35 -1.51 6.55
N HIS A 117 13.41 -0.39 5.83
CA HIS A 117 13.42 0.95 6.45
C HIS A 117 12.19 1.18 7.31
N GLY A 118 11.00 0.88 6.78
CA GLY A 118 9.74 1.03 7.51
C GLY A 118 9.75 0.27 8.83
N ILE A 119 10.11 -1.02 8.80
CA ILE A 119 10.20 -1.89 9.98
C ILE A 119 11.19 -1.33 11.00
N HIS A 120 12.39 -0.94 10.57
CA HIS A 120 13.40 -0.40 11.50
C HIS A 120 12.94 0.94 12.11
N ARG A 121 12.25 1.79 11.35
CA ARG A 121 11.76 3.08 11.85
C ARG A 121 10.66 2.92 12.91
N LEU A 122 9.88 1.83 12.87
CA LEU A 122 8.84 1.56 13.87
C LEU A 122 9.39 1.43 15.30
N GLU A 123 10.68 1.15 15.48
CA GLU A 123 11.33 1.16 16.80
C GLU A 123 11.34 2.55 17.47
N LYS A 124 11.23 3.63 16.68
CA LYS A 124 11.37 5.02 17.15
C LYS A 124 10.24 5.96 16.71
N LEU A 125 9.42 5.53 15.75
CA LEU A 125 8.38 6.33 15.14
C LEU A 125 7.12 5.47 14.98
N PRO A 126 5.98 5.85 15.59
CA PRO A 126 4.74 5.13 15.34
C PRO A 126 4.34 5.19 13.86
N LEU A 127 3.51 4.23 13.44
CA LEU A 127 2.95 4.22 12.10
C LEU A 127 2.21 5.54 11.85
N SER A 128 2.68 6.33 10.90
CA SER A 128 2.28 7.73 10.72
C SER A 128 2.36 8.13 9.26
N LEU A 129 1.72 9.24 8.89
CA LEU A 129 1.86 9.85 7.57
C LEU A 129 3.31 10.23 7.28
N ARG A 130 4.08 10.58 8.33
CA ARG A 130 5.53 10.78 8.21
C ARG A 130 6.23 9.50 7.77
N LEU A 131 5.97 8.38 8.42
CA LEU A 131 6.57 7.10 8.07
C LEU A 131 6.16 6.65 6.65
N ILE A 132 4.88 6.78 6.30
CA ILE A 132 4.36 6.46 4.96
C ILE A 132 5.13 7.25 3.88
N ARG A 133 5.36 8.54 4.10
CA ARG A 133 6.16 9.38 3.20
C ARG A 133 7.62 8.94 3.12
N GLU A 134 8.26 8.61 4.23
CA GLU A 134 9.63 8.08 4.23
C GLU A 134 9.74 6.79 3.39
N ILE A 135 8.79 5.86 3.56
CA ILE A 135 8.71 4.60 2.80
C ILE A 135 8.46 4.88 1.32
N HIS A 136 7.50 5.76 1.00
CA HIS A 136 7.17 6.15 -0.37
C HIS A 136 8.38 6.77 -1.10
N GLY A 137 9.14 7.63 -0.42
CA GLY A 137 10.35 8.24 -0.98
C GLY A 137 11.40 7.21 -1.38
N LYS A 138 11.60 6.17 -0.56
CA LYS A 138 12.50 5.06 -0.88
C LYS A 138 11.97 4.19 -2.01
N LEU A 139 10.68 3.88 -1.99
CA LEU A 139 10.04 3.04 -3.00
C LEU A 139 10.17 3.65 -4.42
N MET A 140 9.98 4.97 -4.52
CA MET A 140 9.96 5.68 -5.80
C MET A 140 11.34 6.18 -6.28
N ALA A 141 12.40 5.96 -5.52
CA ALA A 141 13.72 6.51 -5.82
C ALA A 141 14.31 5.97 -7.15
N GLY A 142 14.51 6.84 -8.13
CA GLY A 142 15.20 6.48 -9.38
C GLY A 142 14.48 5.45 -10.26
N VAL A 143 13.15 5.34 -10.12
CA VAL A 143 12.28 4.46 -10.91
C VAL A 143 11.19 5.24 -11.66
N ARG A 144 10.25 4.58 -12.34
CA ARG A 144 9.28 5.23 -13.24
C ARG A 144 8.43 6.26 -12.49
N GLY A 145 8.09 5.98 -11.23
CA GLY A 145 7.35 6.88 -10.35
C GLY A 145 8.15 8.05 -9.74
N ASN A 146 9.46 8.16 -10.02
CA ASN A 146 10.32 9.20 -9.44
C ASN A 146 9.92 10.64 -9.81
N VAL A 147 9.11 10.80 -10.86
CA VAL A 147 8.59 12.09 -11.33
C VAL A 147 7.33 12.55 -10.57
N ALA A 148 6.70 11.67 -9.79
CA ALA A 148 5.43 11.90 -9.11
C ALA A 148 5.62 12.24 -7.62
N THR A 149 6.49 13.21 -7.33
CA THR A 149 6.79 13.72 -5.97
C THR A 149 7.08 12.61 -4.94
N PRO A 150 8.18 11.83 -5.10
CA PRO A 150 8.60 10.83 -4.12
C PRO A 150 8.64 11.37 -2.70
N GLY A 151 8.05 10.62 -1.77
CA GLY A 151 8.00 10.98 -0.36
C GLY A 151 7.09 12.16 0.00
N GLU A 152 6.27 12.64 -0.92
CA GLU A 152 5.31 13.71 -0.65
C GLU A 152 3.90 13.31 -1.06
N PHE A 153 2.91 13.92 -0.40
CA PHE A 153 1.53 13.82 -0.87
C PHE A 153 1.33 14.71 -2.10
N ARG A 154 0.55 14.21 -3.05
CA ARG A 154 0.27 14.93 -4.29
C ARG A 154 -0.40 16.28 -4.03
N ARG A 155 -0.04 17.26 -4.84
CA ARG A 155 -0.63 18.62 -4.83
C ARG A 155 -1.61 18.86 -5.97
N SER A 156 -1.66 17.93 -6.92
CA SER A 156 -2.54 17.93 -8.09
C SER A 156 -3.54 16.78 -8.03
N GLN A 157 -4.60 16.87 -8.83
CA GLN A 157 -5.55 15.79 -9.00
C GLN A 157 -4.91 14.64 -9.79
N ASN A 158 -4.97 13.43 -9.26
CA ASN A 158 -4.76 12.19 -10.02
C ASN A 158 -6.11 11.51 -10.30
N TRP A 159 -6.09 10.46 -11.12
CA TRP A 159 -7.25 9.65 -11.44
C TRP A 159 -6.82 8.21 -11.77
N ILE A 160 -7.77 7.28 -11.68
CA ILE A 160 -7.60 5.87 -12.00
C ILE A 160 -8.46 5.56 -13.24
N GLY A 161 -7.82 5.03 -14.26
CA GLY A 161 -8.47 4.66 -15.52
C GLY A 161 -7.46 4.01 -16.45
N GLN A 162 -7.90 3.67 -17.66
CA GLN A 162 -7.00 3.16 -18.70
C GLN A 162 -5.90 4.18 -19.03
N ALA A 163 -4.80 3.71 -19.61
CA ALA A 163 -3.71 4.59 -20.06
C ALA A 163 -4.24 5.67 -21.02
N GLY A 164 -3.85 6.92 -20.78
CA GLY A 164 -4.34 8.08 -21.55
C GLY A 164 -5.74 8.57 -21.13
N SER A 165 -6.35 8.00 -20.09
CA SER A 165 -7.59 8.53 -19.52
C SER A 165 -7.43 9.98 -19.04
N THR A 166 -8.54 10.70 -19.05
CA THR A 166 -8.65 12.07 -18.53
C THR A 166 -9.59 12.06 -17.33
N PRO A 167 -9.68 13.13 -16.52
CA PRO A 167 -10.72 13.24 -15.49
C PRO A 167 -12.15 13.00 -16.03
N ALA A 168 -12.43 13.29 -17.30
CA ALA A 168 -13.75 13.05 -17.89
C ALA A 168 -14.01 11.57 -18.24
N THR A 169 -12.95 10.79 -18.47
CA THR A 169 -13.03 9.38 -18.91
C THR A 169 -12.47 8.38 -17.90
N ALA A 170 -12.01 8.86 -16.75
CA ALA A 170 -11.48 8.03 -15.68
C ALA A 170 -12.58 7.19 -15.02
N THR A 171 -12.23 5.96 -14.65
CA THR A 171 -13.13 5.05 -13.92
C THR A 171 -13.34 5.52 -12.48
N TYR A 172 -12.32 6.15 -11.90
CA TYR A 172 -12.39 6.67 -10.55
C TYR A 172 -11.50 7.92 -10.39
N ILE A 173 -12.04 8.93 -9.71
CA ILE A 173 -11.32 10.14 -9.36
C ILE A 173 -11.26 10.22 -7.83
N PRO A 174 -10.09 10.03 -7.20
CA PRO A 174 -9.92 10.10 -5.75
C PRO A 174 -10.15 11.52 -5.21
N PRO A 175 -10.17 11.71 -3.87
CA PRO A 175 -10.44 13.01 -3.25
C PRO A 175 -9.58 14.13 -3.84
N PRO A 176 -10.08 15.36 -4.05
CA PRO A 176 -9.20 16.47 -4.44
C PRO A 176 -8.16 16.75 -3.32
N PRO A 177 -7.01 17.38 -3.62
CA PRO A 177 -5.93 17.56 -2.63
C PRO A 177 -6.35 18.14 -1.27
N VAL A 178 -7.32 19.07 -1.27
CA VAL A 178 -7.88 19.65 -0.04
C VAL A 178 -8.58 18.58 0.81
N GLU A 179 -9.49 17.82 0.21
CA GLU A 179 -10.24 16.74 0.89
C GLU A 179 -9.33 15.55 1.23
N MET A 180 -8.34 15.26 0.38
CA MET A 180 -7.34 14.21 0.63
C MET A 180 -6.61 14.44 1.95
N THR A 181 -6.27 15.70 2.27
CA THR A 181 -5.58 16.02 3.52
C THR A 181 -6.43 15.66 4.74
N ALA A 182 -7.74 15.95 4.70
CA ALA A 182 -8.67 15.54 5.74
C ALA A 182 -8.82 14.01 5.82
N CYS A 183 -8.89 13.32 4.68
CA CYS A 183 -8.93 11.85 4.64
C CYS A 183 -7.66 11.22 5.26
N LEU A 184 -6.49 11.79 5.00
CA LEU A 184 -5.22 11.32 5.55
C LEU A 184 -5.12 11.56 7.06
N ASP A 185 -5.63 12.68 7.56
CA ASP A 185 -5.75 12.96 9.00
C ASP A 185 -6.64 11.92 9.70
N HIS A 186 -7.82 11.61 9.13
CA HIS A 186 -8.68 10.55 9.66
C HIS A 186 -8.01 9.17 9.60
N LEU A 187 -7.26 8.87 8.54
CA LEU A 187 -6.48 7.63 8.45
C LEU A 187 -5.45 7.54 9.58
N GLU A 188 -4.65 8.59 9.80
CA GLU A 188 -3.61 8.56 10.83
C GLU A 188 -4.20 8.41 12.24
N LYS A 189 -5.30 9.09 12.53
CA LYS A 189 -6.05 8.91 13.80
C LYS A 189 -6.53 7.47 13.95
N PHE A 190 -7.13 6.92 12.89
CA PHE A 190 -7.66 5.56 12.90
C PHE A 190 -6.56 4.49 13.09
N LEU A 191 -5.36 4.69 12.52
CA LEU A 191 -4.23 3.77 12.73
C LEU A 191 -3.79 3.64 14.19
N HIS A 192 -4.18 4.59 15.05
CA HIS A 192 -3.87 4.60 16.48
C HIS A 192 -5.10 4.32 17.37
N GLU A 193 -6.25 4.07 16.76
CA GLU A 193 -7.46 3.77 17.49
C GLU A 193 -7.39 2.35 18.06
N THR A 194 -7.48 2.23 19.39
CA THR A 194 -7.36 0.94 20.08
C THR A 194 -8.69 0.28 20.38
N VAL A 195 -9.80 0.86 19.93
CA VAL A 195 -11.16 0.36 20.15
C VAL A 195 -11.95 0.54 18.85
N LEU A 196 -12.41 -0.56 18.25
CA LEU A 196 -13.41 -0.56 17.17
C LEU A 196 -14.83 -0.62 17.76
#